data_AF-D1JHH4-F1
#
_entry.id   AF-D1JHH4-F1
#
_cell.length_a   1.000
_cell.length_b   1.000
_cell.length_c   1.000
_cell.angle_alpha   90.00
_cell.angle_beta   90.00
_cell.angle_gamma   90.00
#
_symmetry.space_group_name_H-M   'P 1'
#
loop_
_entity.id
_entity.type
_entity.pdbx_description
1 polymer ?
#
loop_
_entity_poly.entity_id
_entity_poly.type
_entity_poly.pdbx_seq_one_letter_code
_entity_poly.pdbx_strand_id
1 'polypeptide(L)'
;MKKKTKMMATLEIVVVLCSVLLVALPVTTIAAEQDDFVLGVYGNANEDDTIDMRDLTYVKLIFFGKKPETELADAKYDGKINPLDFIQIKLIIVGKEKELTVVDTVGRAVTIDKPLLRLAVLNWNTLEVMRSLKQEEEKIICVSKSTISKEEFFPEFKDSPNAGNAWSPDIEKILALKPDAVFLYATHFETSCDDVQKSLKTRVSL
;
A
#
# COMPACT_ATOMS: atom_id res chain seq x y z
N MET A 1 61.20 4.85 -46.05
CA MET A 1 61.05 4.76 -44.58
C MET A 1 60.31 5.95 -43.93
N LYS A 2 60.57 7.22 -44.29
CA LYS A 2 59.94 8.40 -43.63
C LYS A 2 58.39 8.50 -43.63
N LYS A 3 57.69 7.93 -44.63
CA LYS A 3 56.21 8.01 -44.73
C LYS A 3 55.48 7.07 -43.73
N LYS A 4 56.01 5.87 -43.50
CA LYS A 4 55.41 4.89 -42.55
C LYS A 4 55.51 5.36 -41.10
N THR A 5 56.64 5.97 -40.72
CA THR A 5 56.87 6.49 -39.36
C THR A 5 55.93 7.65 -39.02
N LYS A 6 55.65 8.55 -39.98
CA LYS A 6 54.67 9.64 -39.78
C LYS A 6 53.24 9.13 -39.61
N MET A 7 52.86 8.09 -40.37
CA MET A 7 51.52 7.49 -40.32
C MET A 7 51.27 6.73 -39.01
N MET A 8 52.28 6.02 -38.48
CA MET A 8 52.19 5.38 -37.15
C MET A 8 52.13 6.41 -36.02
N ALA A 9 52.94 7.47 -36.07
CA ALA A 9 52.90 8.53 -35.06
C ALA A 9 51.54 9.27 -35.04
N THR A 10 50.92 9.51 -36.20
CA THR A 10 49.57 10.09 -36.26
C THR A 10 48.49 9.13 -35.75
N LEU A 11 48.67 7.82 -35.92
CA LEU A 11 47.71 6.81 -35.44
C LEU A 11 47.79 6.68 -33.91
N GLU A 12 48.98 6.70 -33.33
CA GLU A 12 49.17 6.68 -31.87
C GLU A 12 48.63 7.94 -31.19
N ILE A 13 48.83 9.12 -31.78
CA ILE A 13 48.30 10.38 -31.24
C ILE A 13 46.76 10.39 -31.26
N VAL A 14 46.13 9.85 -32.31
CA VAL A 14 44.66 9.76 -32.42
C VAL A 14 44.09 8.76 -31.41
N VAL A 15 44.74 7.62 -31.20
CA VAL A 15 44.32 6.62 -30.20
C VAL A 15 44.45 7.17 -28.78
N VAL A 16 45.52 7.91 -28.47
CA VAL A 16 45.69 8.56 -27.17
C VAL A 16 44.66 9.68 -26.97
N LEU A 17 44.37 10.51 -27.99
CA LEU A 17 43.32 11.54 -27.88
C LEU A 17 41.92 10.94 -27.70
N CYS A 18 41.59 9.84 -28.39
CA CYS A 18 40.31 9.15 -28.22
C CYS A 18 40.18 8.48 -26.84
N SER A 19 41.30 8.02 -26.27
CA SER A 19 41.31 7.38 -24.94
C SER A 19 41.13 8.40 -23.80
N VAL A 20 41.63 9.63 -23.97
CA VAL A 20 41.47 10.70 -22.96
C VAL A 20 40.06 11.33 -23.01
N LEU A 21 39.40 11.34 -24.17
CA LEU A 21 38.02 11.87 -24.29
C LEU A 21 36.95 10.97 -23.65
N LEU A 22 37.21 9.67 -23.49
CA LEU A 22 36.26 8.71 -22.92
C LEU A 22 36.15 8.76 -21.38
N VAL A 23 37.03 9.50 -20.71
CA VAL A 23 37.07 9.59 -19.23
C VAL A 23 36.36 10.84 -18.69
N ALA A 24 35.89 11.73 -19.57
CA ALA A 24 35.29 13.02 -19.19
C ALA A 24 33.78 13.12 -19.49
N LEU A 25 33.07 12.00 -19.60
CA LEU A 25 31.61 12.05 -19.52
C LEU A 25 31.24 12.22 -18.03
N PRO A 26 30.61 13.34 -17.63
CA PRO A 26 30.02 13.41 -16.31
C PRO A 26 29.04 12.24 -16.22
N VAL A 27 29.27 11.33 -15.28
CA VAL A 27 28.26 10.38 -14.85
C VAL A 27 27.15 11.25 -14.28
N THR A 28 26.19 11.61 -15.13
CA THR A 28 24.91 12.12 -14.67
C THR A 28 24.29 10.93 -13.95
N THR A 29 24.50 10.87 -12.65
CA THR A 29 23.66 10.05 -11.77
C THR A 29 22.24 10.49 -12.07
N ILE A 30 21.52 9.67 -12.82
CA ILE A 30 20.07 9.74 -12.85
C ILE A 30 19.73 9.45 -11.40
N ALA A 31 19.47 10.50 -10.61
CA ALA A 31 18.80 10.33 -9.35
C ALA A 31 17.51 9.62 -9.73
N ALA A 32 17.38 8.36 -9.37
CA ALA A 32 16.07 7.77 -9.31
C ALA A 32 15.27 8.71 -8.41
N GLU A 33 14.20 9.31 -8.94
CA GLU A 33 13.17 9.88 -8.09
C GLU A 33 12.69 8.71 -7.24
N GLN A 34 13.24 8.64 -6.03
CA GLN A 34 12.74 7.75 -5.02
C GLN A 34 11.40 8.38 -4.67
N ASP A 35 10.32 7.79 -5.19
CA ASP A 35 9.00 8.02 -4.62
C ASP A 35 9.18 7.71 -3.13
N ASP A 36 9.25 8.77 -2.30
CA ASP A 36 9.30 8.68 -0.84
C ASP A 36 7.93 8.15 -0.41
N PHE A 37 7.74 6.84 -0.56
CA PHE A 37 6.57 6.15 -0.07
C PHE A 37 6.61 6.20 1.45
N VAL A 38 5.65 6.93 2.03
CA VAL A 38 5.41 6.92 3.48
C VAL A 38 4.35 5.88 3.79
N LEU A 39 4.59 5.05 4.80
CA LEU A 39 3.62 4.11 5.33
C LEU A 39 2.39 4.87 5.85
N GLY A 40 1.32 4.87 5.06
CA GLY A 40 0.04 5.52 5.36
C GLY A 40 -0.77 4.79 6.42
N VAL A 41 -0.26 4.71 7.65
CA VAL A 41 -0.97 4.17 8.81
C VAL A 41 -1.00 5.25 9.89
N TYR A 42 -2.20 5.64 10.31
CA TYR A 42 -2.38 6.61 11.39
C TYR A 42 -1.79 6.02 12.68
N GLY A 43 -0.80 6.72 13.22
CA GLY A 43 0.09 6.25 14.28
C GLY A 43 1.57 6.28 13.88
N ASN A 44 1.90 6.30 12.59
CA ASN A 44 3.24 6.60 12.05
C ASN A 44 3.49 8.13 12.09
N ALA A 45 3.40 8.71 13.29
CA ALA A 45 3.40 10.14 13.52
C ALA A 45 4.65 10.86 13.03
N ASN A 46 5.81 10.19 13.06
CA ASN A 46 7.06 10.76 12.58
C ASN A 46 7.38 10.44 11.10
N GLU A 47 6.47 9.73 10.42
CA GLU A 47 6.56 9.37 9.00
C GLU A 47 7.83 8.59 8.64
N ASP A 48 8.33 7.73 9.55
CA ASP A 48 9.57 6.93 9.35
C ASP A 48 9.34 5.46 9.00
N ASP A 49 8.12 5.15 8.58
CA ASP A 49 7.63 3.84 8.15
C ASP A 49 7.57 2.77 9.23
N THR A 50 7.83 3.12 10.49
CA THR A 50 7.84 2.18 11.61
C THR A 50 7.07 2.75 12.80
N ILE A 51 5.93 2.13 13.12
CA ILE A 51 5.17 2.53 14.31
C ILE A 51 5.85 1.98 15.57
N ASP A 52 6.53 2.87 16.31
CA ASP A 52 7.23 2.55 17.55
C ASP A 52 7.26 3.71 18.57
N MET A 53 8.15 3.63 19.56
CA MET A 53 8.26 4.62 20.63
C MET A 53 8.70 6.02 20.13
N ARG A 54 9.25 6.12 18.92
CA ARG A 54 9.63 7.37 18.26
C ARG A 54 8.39 8.17 17.87
N ASP A 55 7.30 7.52 17.44
CA ASP A 55 6.02 8.18 17.16
C ASP A 55 5.42 8.80 18.42
N LEU A 56 5.44 8.06 19.53
CA LEU A 56 5.01 8.57 20.83
C LEU A 56 5.83 9.81 21.24
N THR A 57 7.13 9.78 20.99
CA THR A 57 8.02 10.92 21.25
C THR A 57 7.67 12.09 20.34
N TYR A 58 7.38 11.83 19.07
CA TYR A 58 6.99 12.85 18.10
C TYR A 58 5.67 13.53 18.49
N VAL A 59 4.62 12.77 18.80
CA VAL A 59 3.33 13.30 19.31
C VAL A 59 3.52 14.13 20.57
N LYS A 60 4.38 13.68 21.51
CA LYS A 60 4.70 14.47 22.70
C LYS A 60 5.38 15.81 22.36
N LEU A 61 6.25 15.84 21.36
CA LEU A 61 6.91 17.06 20.90
C LEU A 61 5.93 18.01 20.18
N ILE A 62 4.92 17.48 19.50
CA ILE A 62 3.81 18.29 18.95
C ILE A 62 3.10 19.03 20.09
N PHE A 63 2.74 18.36 21.18
CA PHE A 63 2.09 19.01 22.34
C PHE A 63 2.93 20.12 22.97
N PHE A 64 4.26 20.04 22.89
CA PHE A 64 5.16 21.07 23.38
C PHE A 64 5.52 22.15 22.34
N GLY A 65 4.92 22.11 21.15
CA GLY A 65 5.23 23.03 20.04
C GLY A 65 6.68 22.91 19.56
N LYS A 66 7.30 21.73 19.72
CA LYS A 66 8.69 21.44 19.32
C LYS A 66 8.79 20.75 17.97
N LYS A 67 7.68 20.20 17.48
CA LYS A 67 7.54 19.57 16.15
C LYS A 67 6.23 20.02 15.50
N PRO A 68 6.19 20.12 14.17
CA PRO A 68 4.95 20.39 13.45
C PRO A 68 3.99 19.20 13.56
N GLU A 69 2.70 19.48 13.44
CA GLU A 69 1.67 18.46 13.30
C GLU A 69 1.82 17.71 11.98
N THR A 70 1.52 16.42 11.99
CA THR A 70 1.45 15.54 10.81
C THR A 70 0.07 14.89 10.79
N GLU A 71 -0.45 14.56 9.61
CA GLU A 71 -1.77 13.92 9.51
C GLU A 71 -1.77 12.56 10.21
N LEU A 72 -0.68 11.79 10.08
CA LEU A 72 -0.54 10.47 10.69
C LEU A 72 -0.34 10.51 12.22
N ALA A 73 -0.15 11.69 12.82
CA ALA A 73 -0.10 11.83 14.28
C ALA A 73 -1.49 11.73 14.95
N ASP A 74 -2.58 11.97 14.21
CA ASP A 74 -3.96 11.72 14.64
C ASP A 74 -4.28 10.22 14.55
N ALA A 75 -3.59 9.42 15.37
CA ALA A 75 -3.69 7.97 15.38
C ALA A 75 -5.13 7.46 15.57
N LYS A 76 -5.99 8.23 16.24
CA LYS A 76 -7.40 7.90 16.44
C LYS A 76 -8.31 8.33 15.28
N TYR A 77 -7.79 9.11 14.35
CA TYR A 77 -8.51 9.68 13.21
C TYR A 77 -9.80 10.41 13.64
N ASP A 78 -9.70 11.20 14.72
CA ASP A 78 -10.82 11.99 15.26
C ASP A 78 -10.74 13.49 14.93
N GLY A 79 -9.74 13.87 14.13
CA GLY A 79 -9.45 15.22 13.69
C GLY A 79 -8.67 16.04 14.71
N LYS A 80 -8.14 15.43 15.78
CA LYS A 80 -7.43 16.14 16.86
C LYS A 80 -6.26 15.33 17.39
N ILE A 81 -5.05 15.90 17.28
CA ILE A 81 -3.88 15.33 17.95
C ILE A 81 -3.97 15.60 19.45
N ASN A 82 -4.14 14.56 20.26
CA ASN A 82 -4.42 14.62 21.69
C ASN A 82 -3.92 13.35 22.44
N PRO A 83 -3.99 13.29 23.79
CA PRO A 83 -3.47 12.14 24.54
C PRO A 83 -4.09 10.78 24.19
N LEU A 84 -5.26 10.72 23.54
CA LEU A 84 -5.86 9.49 23.05
C LEU A 84 -5.04 8.88 21.89
N ASP A 85 -4.42 9.68 21.04
CA ASP A 85 -3.52 9.18 19.98
C ASP A 85 -2.31 8.48 20.56
N PHE A 86 -1.78 9.03 21.65
CA PHE A 86 -0.67 8.43 22.39
C PHE A 86 -1.04 7.04 22.95
N ILE A 87 -2.30 6.85 23.37
CA ILE A 87 -2.80 5.55 23.83
C ILE A 87 -2.98 4.61 22.62
N GLN A 88 -3.54 5.12 21.53
CA GLN A 88 -3.77 4.34 20.31
C GLN A 88 -2.46 3.81 19.71
N ILE A 89 -1.44 4.66 19.56
CA ILE A 89 -0.10 4.27 19.10
C ILE A 89 0.49 3.19 20.02
N LYS A 90 0.39 3.34 21.35
CA LYS A 90 0.84 2.30 22.29
C LYS A 90 0.14 0.97 22.06
N LEU A 91 -1.17 0.98 21.81
CA LEU A 91 -1.93 -0.23 21.55
C LEU A 91 -1.48 -0.89 20.24
N ILE A 92 -1.20 -0.10 19.19
CA ILE A 92 -0.65 -0.58 17.92
C ILE A 92 0.70 -1.27 18.13
N ILE A 93 1.63 -0.61 18.85
CA ILE A 93 2.98 -1.15 19.12
C ILE A 93 2.92 -2.51 19.82
N VAL A 94 1.95 -2.73 20.70
CA VAL A 94 1.80 -3.99 21.44
C VAL A 94 0.78 -4.96 20.81
N GLY A 95 0.21 -4.64 19.65
CA GLY A 95 -0.76 -5.46 18.94
C GLY A 95 -2.09 -5.66 19.68
N LYS A 96 -2.56 -4.64 20.42
CA LYS A 96 -3.81 -4.67 21.22
C LYS A 96 -4.81 -3.59 20.83
N GLU A 97 -4.57 -2.88 19.74
CA GLU A 97 -5.49 -1.93 19.15
C GLU A 97 -6.78 -2.63 18.70
N LYS A 98 -7.92 -1.96 18.92
CA LYS A 98 -9.25 -2.46 18.54
C LYS A 98 -9.68 -1.99 17.16
N GLU A 99 -9.07 -0.92 16.69
CA GLU A 99 -9.30 -0.31 15.39
C GLU A 99 -7.96 0.15 14.84
N LEU A 100 -7.82 0.21 13.52
CA LEU A 100 -6.64 0.73 12.84
C LEU A 100 -7.09 1.56 11.63
N THR A 101 -6.60 2.79 11.51
CA THR A 101 -6.86 3.64 10.36
C THR A 101 -5.68 3.59 9.39
N VAL A 102 -5.97 3.21 8.14
CA VAL A 102 -4.98 3.10 7.06
C VAL A 102 -5.39 3.97 5.87
N VAL A 103 -4.42 4.47 5.13
CA VAL A 103 -4.61 5.14 3.85
C VAL A 103 -4.61 4.07 2.76
N ASP A 104 -5.72 3.94 2.05
CA ASP A 104 -5.84 2.99 0.96
C ASP A 104 -5.09 3.44 -0.30
N THR A 105 -5.05 2.58 -1.33
CA THR A 105 -4.29 2.82 -2.56
C THR A 105 -4.82 3.96 -3.43
N VAL A 106 -5.96 4.59 -3.08
CA VAL A 106 -6.48 5.80 -3.73
C VAL A 106 -6.45 7.01 -2.78
N GLY A 107 -5.69 6.92 -1.69
CA GLY A 107 -5.42 8.04 -0.78
C GLY A 107 -6.52 8.28 0.26
N ARG A 108 -7.45 7.34 0.48
CA ARG A 108 -8.54 7.51 1.44
C ARG A 108 -8.17 6.90 2.77
N ALA A 109 -8.38 7.63 3.86
CA ALA A 109 -8.30 7.08 5.21
C ALA A 109 -9.52 6.19 5.50
N VAL A 110 -9.25 4.94 5.92
CA VAL A 110 -10.26 3.94 6.25
C VAL A 110 -9.91 3.33 7.61
N THR A 111 -10.83 3.47 8.57
CA THR A 111 -10.75 2.81 9.88
C THR A 111 -11.32 1.40 9.80
N ILE A 112 -10.56 0.43 10.29
CA ILE A 112 -10.89 -0.99 10.26
C ILE A 112 -10.93 -1.54 11.67
N ASP A 113 -12.04 -2.16 12.05
CA ASP A 113 -12.20 -2.85 13.33
C ASP A 113 -11.40 -4.15 13.36
N LYS A 114 -10.75 -4.42 14.50
CA LYS A 114 -9.98 -5.65 14.76
C LYS A 114 -10.69 -6.51 15.81
N PRO A 115 -10.64 -7.85 15.69
CA PRO A 115 -10.00 -8.61 14.62
C PRO A 115 -10.82 -8.65 13.31
N LEU A 116 -10.12 -8.69 12.18
CA LEU A 116 -10.72 -8.98 10.88
C LEU A 116 -10.93 -10.48 10.71
N LEU A 117 -12.19 -10.93 10.71
CA LEU A 117 -12.55 -12.35 10.68
C LEU A 117 -13.38 -12.73 9.45
N ARG A 118 -14.04 -11.77 8.79
CA ARG A 118 -14.97 -12.00 7.69
C ARG A 118 -14.63 -11.11 6.50
N LEU A 119 -13.87 -11.66 5.56
CA LEU A 119 -13.30 -10.95 4.42
C LEU A 119 -14.05 -11.31 3.13
N ALA A 120 -14.55 -10.31 2.42
CA ALA A 120 -15.00 -10.45 1.04
C ALA A 120 -13.88 -10.00 0.10
N VAL A 121 -13.37 -10.88 -0.77
CA VAL A 121 -12.20 -10.59 -1.61
C VAL A 121 -12.55 -10.72 -3.08
N LEU A 122 -12.76 -9.59 -3.75
CA LEU A 122 -13.13 -9.57 -5.17
C LEU A 122 -11.92 -9.39 -6.09
N ASN A 123 -10.80 -8.96 -5.53
CA ASN A 123 -9.52 -8.83 -6.22
C ASN A 123 -8.66 -10.09 -6.03
N TRP A 124 -8.47 -10.85 -7.10
CA TRP A 124 -7.71 -12.10 -7.05
C TRP A 124 -6.20 -11.89 -6.84
N ASN A 125 -5.64 -10.72 -7.17
CA ASN A 125 -4.25 -10.38 -6.84
C ASN A 125 -4.10 -10.21 -5.32
N THR A 126 -5.08 -9.56 -4.67
CA THR A 126 -5.12 -9.48 -3.20
C THR A 126 -5.23 -10.86 -2.58
N LEU A 127 -6.04 -11.75 -3.17
CA LEU A 127 -6.20 -13.11 -2.70
C LEU A 127 -4.90 -13.93 -2.79
N GLU A 128 -4.14 -13.77 -3.88
CA GLU A 128 -2.82 -14.39 -4.02
C GLU A 128 -1.83 -13.91 -2.95
N VAL A 129 -1.83 -12.61 -2.64
CA VAL A 129 -1.01 -12.03 -1.57
C VAL A 129 -1.44 -12.59 -0.21
N MET A 130 -2.74 -12.63 0.09
CA MET A 130 -3.28 -13.21 1.33
C MET A 130 -2.85 -14.66 1.49
N ARG A 131 -2.93 -15.47 0.43
CA ARG A 131 -2.46 -16.86 0.43
C ARG A 131 -0.95 -16.95 0.69
N SER A 132 -0.16 -16.08 0.08
CA SER A 132 1.30 -16.02 0.29
C SER A 132 1.66 -15.66 1.74
N LEU A 133 0.85 -14.82 2.39
CA LEU A 133 0.95 -14.47 3.80
C LEU A 133 0.34 -15.51 4.74
N LYS A 134 -0.15 -16.65 4.21
CA LYS A 134 -0.80 -17.73 4.95
C LYS A 134 -2.03 -17.26 5.75
N GLN A 135 -2.79 -16.33 5.18
CA GLN A 135 -4.08 -15.94 5.74
C GLN A 135 -5.01 -17.17 5.79
N GLU A 136 -5.71 -17.33 6.91
CA GLU A 136 -6.69 -18.40 7.10
C GLU A 136 -7.81 -18.30 6.06
N GLU A 137 -7.96 -19.35 5.25
CA GLU A 137 -8.94 -19.42 4.15
C GLU A 137 -10.38 -19.25 4.66
N GLU A 138 -10.67 -19.74 5.87
CA GLU A 138 -11.98 -19.67 6.52
C GLU A 138 -12.43 -18.24 6.82
N LYS A 139 -11.48 -17.29 6.89
CA LYS A 139 -11.80 -15.87 7.05
C LYS A 139 -12.29 -15.26 5.74
N ILE A 140 -12.05 -15.88 4.59
CA ILE A 140 -12.50 -15.40 3.27
C ILE A 140 -13.88 -15.98 2.99
N ILE A 141 -14.91 -15.18 3.26
CA ILE A 141 -16.31 -15.63 3.26
C ILE A 141 -16.96 -15.62 1.87
N CYS A 142 -16.40 -14.88 0.92
CA CYS A 142 -16.83 -14.88 -0.47
C CYS A 142 -15.75 -14.31 -1.39
N VAL A 143 -15.76 -14.75 -2.65
CA VAL A 143 -14.82 -14.32 -3.69
C VAL A 143 -15.54 -13.93 -4.98
N SER A 144 -14.83 -13.27 -5.89
CA SER A 144 -15.36 -12.92 -7.21
C SER A 144 -15.60 -14.15 -8.10
N LYS A 145 -16.52 -14.03 -9.05
CA LYS A 145 -16.81 -15.01 -10.11
C LYS A 145 -15.54 -15.46 -10.84
N SER A 146 -14.64 -14.52 -11.14
CA SER A 146 -13.38 -14.82 -11.82
C SER A 146 -12.48 -15.74 -11.00
N THR A 147 -12.48 -15.60 -9.68
CA THR A 147 -11.72 -16.46 -8.76
C THR A 147 -12.25 -17.89 -8.80
N ILE A 148 -13.58 -18.05 -8.70
CA ILE A 148 -14.24 -19.36 -8.78
C ILE A 148 -13.92 -20.05 -10.11
N SER A 149 -13.92 -19.31 -11.23
CA SER A 149 -13.60 -19.89 -12.54
C SER A 149 -12.15 -20.33 -12.73
N LYS A 150 -11.25 -19.96 -11.80
CA LYS A 150 -9.81 -20.29 -11.82
C LYS A 150 -9.51 -21.46 -10.89
N GLU A 151 -10.31 -22.52 -10.95
CA GLU A 151 -10.21 -23.68 -10.05
C GLU A 151 -8.84 -24.36 -10.06
N GLU A 152 -8.08 -24.28 -11.17
CA GLU A 152 -6.71 -24.80 -11.23
C GLU A 152 -5.73 -24.00 -10.37
N PHE A 153 -5.95 -22.68 -10.23
CA PHE A 153 -5.09 -21.78 -9.47
C PHE A 153 -5.60 -21.50 -8.06
N PHE A 154 -6.92 -21.52 -7.86
CA PHE A 154 -7.62 -21.33 -6.60
C PHE A 154 -8.60 -22.49 -6.31
N PRO A 155 -8.12 -23.75 -6.27
CA PRO A 155 -8.98 -24.90 -5.98
C PRO A 155 -9.70 -24.78 -4.62
N GLU A 156 -9.08 -24.10 -3.65
CA GLU A 156 -9.61 -23.83 -2.32
C GLU A 156 -10.89 -22.96 -2.33
N PHE A 157 -11.10 -22.14 -3.37
CA PHE A 157 -12.23 -21.21 -3.46
C PHE A 157 -13.31 -21.61 -4.48
N LYS A 158 -13.23 -22.80 -5.08
CA LYS A 158 -14.17 -23.25 -6.12
C LYS A 158 -15.63 -23.29 -5.66
N ASP A 159 -15.85 -23.66 -4.39
CA ASP A 159 -17.18 -23.79 -3.78
C ASP A 159 -17.55 -22.57 -2.93
N SER A 160 -16.71 -21.52 -2.93
CA SER A 160 -16.96 -20.32 -2.15
C SER A 160 -18.17 -19.54 -2.66
N PRO A 161 -18.88 -18.80 -1.79
CA PRO A 161 -19.96 -17.93 -2.23
C PRO A 161 -19.49 -16.92 -3.29
N ASN A 162 -20.17 -16.94 -4.44
CA ASN A 162 -19.88 -16.02 -5.54
C ASN A 162 -20.41 -14.61 -5.25
N ALA A 163 -19.51 -13.62 -5.14
CA ALA A 163 -19.81 -12.22 -4.87
C ALA A 163 -20.02 -11.35 -6.13
N GLY A 164 -20.22 -11.97 -7.31
CA GLY A 164 -20.34 -11.26 -8.59
C GLY A 164 -18.97 -10.95 -9.22
N ASN A 165 -18.91 -9.93 -10.08
CA ASN A 165 -17.65 -9.51 -10.72
C ASN A 165 -17.04 -8.32 -9.97
N ALA A 166 -15.74 -8.10 -10.13
CA ALA A 166 -15.04 -6.98 -9.50
C ALA A 166 -15.65 -5.60 -9.82
N TRP A 167 -16.09 -5.39 -11.06
CA TRP A 167 -16.73 -4.14 -11.53
C TRP A 167 -18.27 -4.15 -11.41
N SER A 168 -18.85 -5.31 -11.10
CA SER A 168 -20.30 -5.43 -10.83
C SER A 168 -20.52 -6.48 -9.73
N PRO A 169 -20.21 -6.12 -8.47
CA PRO A 169 -20.40 -6.98 -7.32
C PRO A 169 -21.87 -7.20 -7.00
N ASP A 170 -22.20 -8.37 -6.48
CA ASP A 170 -23.50 -8.62 -5.86
C ASP A 170 -23.52 -8.06 -4.44
N ILE A 171 -23.87 -6.78 -4.32
CA ILE A 171 -23.87 -6.03 -3.06
C ILE A 171 -24.77 -6.67 -2.01
N GLU A 172 -25.97 -7.08 -2.38
CA GLU A 172 -26.93 -7.68 -1.44
C GLU A 172 -26.38 -8.98 -0.86
N LYS A 173 -25.79 -9.82 -1.73
CA LYS A 173 -25.19 -11.07 -1.29
C LYS A 173 -23.97 -10.86 -0.41
N ILE A 174 -23.11 -9.88 -0.73
CA ILE A 174 -21.97 -9.50 0.12
C ILE A 174 -22.50 -9.06 1.49
N LEU A 175 -23.45 -8.14 1.55
CA LEU A 175 -24.00 -7.64 2.82
C LEU A 175 -24.71 -8.71 3.64
N ALA A 176 -25.43 -9.63 3.00
CA ALA A 176 -26.07 -10.76 3.67
C ALA A 176 -25.06 -11.68 4.39
N LEU A 177 -23.82 -11.74 3.90
CA LEU A 177 -22.73 -12.47 4.53
C LEU A 177 -22.05 -11.70 5.67
N LYS A 178 -22.43 -10.43 5.94
CA LYS A 178 -21.92 -9.61 7.04
C LYS A 178 -20.37 -9.58 7.09
N PRO A 179 -19.70 -9.02 6.06
CA PRO A 179 -18.25 -8.89 6.05
C PRO A 179 -17.79 -7.80 7.02
N ASP A 180 -16.59 -7.99 7.57
CA ASP A 180 -15.85 -6.97 8.31
C ASP A 180 -15.10 -6.05 7.35
N ALA A 181 -14.63 -6.59 6.21
CA ALA A 181 -13.96 -5.82 5.16
C ALA A 181 -14.23 -6.39 3.76
N VAL A 182 -14.22 -5.50 2.76
CA VAL A 182 -14.38 -5.84 1.34
C VAL A 182 -13.18 -5.33 0.56
N PHE A 183 -12.44 -6.24 -0.09
CA PHE A 183 -11.28 -5.90 -0.91
C PHE A 183 -11.69 -5.83 -2.38
N LEU A 184 -11.56 -4.63 -2.95
CA LEU A 184 -11.90 -4.30 -4.33
C LEU A 184 -10.64 -3.95 -5.14
N TYR A 185 -10.83 -3.71 -6.44
CA TYR A 185 -9.83 -2.99 -7.22
C TYR A 185 -9.89 -1.50 -6.90
N ALA A 186 -8.76 -0.83 -7.06
CA ALA A 186 -8.67 0.61 -6.84
C ALA A 186 -8.57 1.36 -8.17
N THR A 187 -7.42 1.29 -8.83
CA THR A 187 -7.10 2.11 -10.01
C THR A 187 -7.68 1.61 -11.33
N HIS A 188 -8.07 0.33 -11.41
CA HIS A 188 -8.52 -0.25 -12.68
C HIS A 188 -10.01 -0.04 -12.95
N PHE A 189 -10.82 0.25 -11.91
CA PHE A 189 -12.28 0.37 -11.99
C PHE A 189 -12.81 1.45 -11.04
N GLU A 190 -12.10 2.58 -10.91
CA GLU A 190 -12.30 3.61 -9.89
C GLU A 190 -13.78 4.01 -9.70
N THR A 191 -14.46 4.44 -10.77
CA THR A 191 -15.88 4.86 -10.71
C THR A 191 -16.81 3.74 -10.26
N SER A 192 -16.61 2.51 -10.76
CA SER A 192 -17.44 1.37 -10.35
C SER A 192 -17.17 0.97 -8.90
N CYS A 193 -15.93 1.03 -8.45
CA CYS A 193 -15.56 0.69 -7.08
C CYS A 193 -16.02 1.75 -6.07
N ASP A 194 -16.04 3.03 -6.46
CA ASP A 194 -16.61 4.11 -5.64
C ASP A 194 -18.12 3.97 -5.47
N ASP A 195 -18.84 3.63 -6.55
CA ASP A 195 -20.28 3.36 -6.50
C ASP A 195 -20.61 2.15 -5.61
N VAL A 196 -19.79 1.09 -5.71
CA VAL A 196 -19.87 -0.10 -4.85
C VAL A 196 -19.65 0.29 -3.39
N GLN A 197 -18.60 1.06 -3.10
CA GLN A 197 -18.28 1.51 -1.75
C GLN A 197 -19.41 2.36 -1.16
N LYS A 198 -19.95 3.30 -1.94
CA LYS A 198 -21.09 4.13 -1.53
C LYS A 198 -22.32 3.27 -1.21
N SER A 199 -22.59 2.27 -2.04
CA SER A 199 -23.71 1.34 -1.86
C SER A 199 -23.57 0.51 -0.59
N LEU A 200 -22.36 -0.02 -0.32
CA LEU A 200 -22.05 -0.76 0.90
C LEU A 200 -22.23 0.13 2.14
N LYS A 201 -21.64 1.33 2.16
CA LYS A 201 -21.71 2.25 3.31
C LYS A 201 -23.15 2.69 3.63
N THR A 202 -23.94 2.99 2.60
CA THR A 202 -25.33 3.46 2.78
C THR A 202 -26.22 2.38 3.39
N ARG A 203 -25.99 1.11 3.05
CA ARG A 203 -26.86 -0.02 3.43
C ARG A 203 -26.45 -0.70 4.72
N VAL A 204 -25.20 -0.56 5.16
CA VAL A 204 -24.76 -0.99 6.50
C VAL A 204 -25.32 -0.08 7.60
N SER A 205 -25.69 1.17 7.26
CA SER A 205 -26.25 2.15 8.19
C SER A 205 -27.78 2.06 8.37
N LEU A 206 -28.43 1.08 7.72
CA LEU A 206 -29.87 0.79 7.81
C LEU A 206 -30.12 -0.46 8.66
#